data_AF-A0A6J1N8B2-F1
#
_entry.id   AF-A0A6J1N8B2-F1
#
_cell.length_a   1.000
_cell.length_b   1.000
_cell.length_c   1.000
_cell.angle_alpha   90.00
_cell.angle_beta   90.00
_cell.angle_gamma   90.00
#
_symmetry.space_group_name_H-M   'P 1'
#
loop_
_entity.id
_entity.type
_entity.pdbx_description
1 polymer ?
#
loop_
_entity_poly.entity_id
_entity_poly.type
_entity_poly.pdbx_seq_one_letter_code
_entity_poly.pdbx_strand_id
1 'polypeptide(L)'
;MKLPFSIVLGQLLKPQYTSTRLFCKHPTFSISVPYTYVFSTLGLFVNIHHLKNHLGEVPLGAGDQNVNQLTRNEMLVHDLKIIATSMGLVQYTCLLVGCLTENPSLFLPHLAGQLVVIFVRLCNALLFLVRINVKTLKQLQHKVVAIALMTFNWLQEFCVFRQCLCVCDL
;
A
#
# COMPACT_ATOMS: atom_id res chain seq x y z
N MET A 1 -7.97 -20.70 -9.18
CA MET A 1 -6.52 -21.04 -9.18
C MET A 1 -6.07 -21.09 -7.72
N LYS A 2 -5.36 -22.13 -7.27
CA LYS A 2 -4.91 -22.21 -5.87
C LYS A 2 -4.03 -21.00 -5.52
N LEU A 3 -4.37 -20.32 -4.43
CA LEU A 3 -3.57 -19.19 -3.95
C LEU A 3 -2.17 -19.65 -3.54
N PRO A 4 -1.13 -18.85 -3.81
CA PRO A 4 0.13 -19.03 -3.10
C PRO A 4 -0.14 -18.88 -1.59
N PHE A 5 0.41 -19.79 -0.78
CA PHE A 5 0.16 -19.88 0.67
C PHE A 5 -1.26 -20.28 1.10
N SER A 6 -2.02 -21.00 0.26
CA SER A 6 -3.39 -21.44 0.58
C SER A 6 -3.51 -22.19 1.92
N ILE A 7 -2.46 -22.92 2.36
CA ILE A 7 -2.45 -23.61 3.65
C ILE A 7 -2.53 -22.61 4.83
N VAL A 8 -1.77 -21.51 4.76
CA VAL A 8 -1.70 -20.50 5.84
C VAL A 8 -2.85 -19.51 5.73
N LEU A 9 -3.08 -18.96 4.53
CA LEU A 9 -4.19 -18.04 4.29
C LEU A 9 -5.54 -18.73 4.52
N GLY A 10 -5.69 -19.97 4.10
CA GLY A 10 -6.93 -20.72 4.28
C GLY A 10 -7.27 -20.96 5.75
N GLN A 11 -6.30 -21.27 6.60
CA GLN A 11 -6.54 -21.41 8.04
C GLN A 11 -7.02 -20.11 8.70
N LEU A 12 -6.55 -18.95 8.22
CA LEU A 12 -6.94 -17.64 8.76
C LEU A 12 -8.27 -17.13 8.18
N LEU A 13 -8.48 -17.26 6.87
CA LEU A 13 -9.64 -16.70 6.17
C LEU A 13 -10.89 -17.59 6.21
N LYS A 14 -10.73 -18.92 6.28
CA LYS A 14 -11.86 -19.88 6.27
C LYS A 14 -12.80 -19.72 7.48
N PRO A 15 -12.32 -19.59 8.74
CA PRO A 15 -13.23 -19.41 9.88
C PRO A 15 -13.98 -18.07 9.82
N GLN A 16 -13.42 -17.04 9.19
CA GLN A 16 -14.05 -15.71 9.09
C GLN A 16 -14.69 -15.43 7.72
N TYR A 17 -14.86 -16.46 6.87
CA TYR A 17 -15.33 -16.30 5.50
C TYR A 17 -16.71 -15.64 5.42
N THR A 18 -17.65 -16.08 6.25
CA THR A 18 -19.03 -15.55 6.28
C THR A 18 -19.09 -14.12 6.81
N SER A 19 -18.31 -13.81 7.86
CA SER A 19 -18.26 -12.49 8.47
C SER A 19 -17.67 -11.44 7.51
N THR A 20 -16.54 -11.77 6.89
CA THR A 20 -15.90 -10.89 5.89
C THR A 20 -16.77 -10.68 4.65
N ARG A 21 -17.55 -11.70 4.25
CA ARG A 21 -18.53 -11.57 3.14
C ARG A 21 -19.66 -10.61 3.48
N LEU A 22 -20.19 -10.66 4.71
CA LEU A 22 -21.22 -9.72 5.16
C LEU A 22 -20.67 -8.30 5.25
N PHE A 23 -19.46 -8.13 5.76
CA PHE A 23 -18.79 -6.83 5.83
C PHE A 23 -18.62 -6.18 4.44
N CYS A 24 -18.13 -6.93 3.46
CA CYS A 24 -17.93 -6.41 2.10
C CYS A 24 -19.23 -6.19 1.29
N LYS A 25 -20.37 -6.66 1.80
CA LYS A 25 -21.70 -6.36 1.23
C LYS A 25 -22.28 -5.03 1.73
N HIS A 26 -21.64 -4.37 2.70
CA HIS A 26 -22.08 -3.06 3.16
C HIS A 26 -22.07 -2.07 1.98
N PRO A 27 -23.08 -1.18 1.84
CA PRO A 27 -23.21 -0.28 0.69
C PRO A 27 -21.96 0.56 0.42
N THR A 28 -21.23 0.95 1.48
CA THR A 28 -19.95 1.67 1.39
C THR A 28 -18.85 0.90 0.62
N PHE A 29 -18.87 -0.43 0.64
CA PHE A 29 -17.91 -1.30 -0.02
C PHE A 29 -18.47 -1.96 -1.28
N SER A 30 -19.73 -1.70 -1.62
CA SER A 30 -20.34 -2.20 -2.86
C SER A 30 -19.73 -1.57 -4.12
N ILE A 31 -19.07 -0.41 -3.98
CA ILE A 31 -18.40 0.33 -5.07
C ILE A 31 -16.89 -0.01 -5.11
N SER A 32 -16.45 -1.02 -4.34
CA SER A 32 -15.04 -1.40 -4.21
C SER A 32 -14.36 -1.70 -5.56
N VAL A 33 -15.01 -2.42 -6.47
CA VAL A 33 -14.44 -2.77 -7.79
C VAL A 33 -14.09 -1.53 -8.64
N PRO A 34 -15.06 -0.65 -9.00
CA PRO A 34 -14.74 0.55 -9.78
C PRO A 34 -13.84 1.51 -9.00
N TYR A 35 -13.96 1.58 -7.67
CA TYR A 35 -13.07 2.37 -6.82
C TYR A 35 -11.61 1.91 -6.94
N THR A 36 -11.35 0.61 -6.81
CA THR A 36 -10.01 0.03 -6.91
C THR A 36 -9.43 0.18 -8.32
N TYR A 37 -10.27 0.17 -9.35
CA TYR A 37 -9.84 0.45 -10.73
C TYR A 37 -9.34 1.90 -10.90
N VAL A 38 -10.11 2.87 -10.40
CA VAL A 38 -9.71 4.29 -10.43
C VAL A 38 -8.48 4.51 -9.54
N PHE A 39 -8.44 3.90 -8.36
CA PHE A 39 -7.33 4.04 -7.43
C PHE A 39 -6.03 3.48 -8.00
N SER A 40 -6.06 2.29 -8.61
CA SER A 40 -4.87 1.66 -9.21
C SER A 40 -4.36 2.43 -10.43
N THR A 41 -5.26 2.92 -11.29
CA THR A 41 -4.87 3.77 -12.43
C THR A 41 -4.24 5.09 -11.98
N LEU A 42 -4.84 5.80 -11.02
CA LEU A 42 -4.26 7.02 -10.45
C LEU A 42 -2.90 6.74 -9.79
N GLY A 43 -2.78 5.65 -9.03
CA GLY A 43 -1.53 5.22 -8.41
C GLY A 43 -0.43 4.97 -9.44
N LEU A 44 -0.76 4.36 -10.59
CA LEU A 44 0.18 4.19 -11.70
C LEU A 44 0.63 5.52 -12.28
N PHE A 45 -0.31 6.42 -12.61
CA PHE A 45 0.03 7.72 -13.17
C PHE A 45 0.96 8.53 -12.26
N VAL A 46 0.67 8.55 -10.95
CA VAL A 46 1.50 9.24 -9.96
C VAL A 46 2.90 8.62 -9.90
N ASN A 47 3.02 7.30 -9.84
CA ASN A 47 4.33 6.65 -9.78
C ASN A 47 5.14 6.82 -11.07
N ILE A 48 4.51 6.75 -12.24
CA ILE A 48 5.17 6.99 -13.53
C ILE A 48 5.67 8.43 -13.61
N HIS A 49 4.85 9.40 -13.23
CA HIS A 49 5.24 10.81 -13.23
C HIS A 49 6.38 11.09 -12.24
N HIS A 50 6.31 10.51 -11.04
CA HIS A 50 7.36 10.63 -10.03
C HIS A 50 8.67 9.98 -10.50
N LEU A 51 8.60 8.81 -11.14
CA LEU A 51 9.76 8.11 -11.70
C LEU A 51 10.39 8.91 -12.85
N LYS A 52 9.57 9.47 -13.75
CA LYS A 52 10.04 10.32 -14.85
C LYS A 52 10.78 11.56 -14.33
N ASN A 53 10.28 12.18 -13.27
CA ASN A 53 10.92 13.34 -12.67
C ASN A 53 12.26 12.99 -12.00
N HIS A 54 12.36 11.84 -11.32
CA HIS A 54 13.58 11.43 -10.64
C HIS A 54 14.66 10.84 -11.55
N LEU A 55 14.30 10.15 -12.63
CA LEU A 55 15.29 9.65 -13.60
C LEU A 55 15.97 10.78 -14.42
N GLY A 56 15.37 11.97 -14.46
CA GLY A 56 15.91 13.14 -15.18
C GLY A 56 16.89 13.99 -14.35
N GLU A 57 16.96 13.81 -13.03
CA GLU A 57 17.86 14.56 -12.17
C GLU A 57 19.22 13.84 -12.07
N VAL A 58 20.19 14.27 -12.88
CA VAL A 58 21.59 13.87 -12.69
C VAL A 58 22.09 14.53 -11.40
N PRO A 59 22.67 13.79 -10.42
CA PRO A 59 23.16 14.40 -9.19
C PRO A 59 24.31 15.37 -9.50
N LEU A 60 24.02 16.67 -9.47
CA LEU A 60 24.99 17.75 -9.55
C LEU A 60 25.80 17.77 -8.24
N GLY A 61 26.95 17.11 -8.23
CA GLY A 61 27.81 17.08 -7.05
C GLY A 61 29.16 16.39 -7.27
N ALA A 62 29.78 16.53 -8.44
CA ALA A 62 31.13 16.04 -8.69
C ALA A 62 32.15 17.15 -8.43
N GLY A 63 32.55 17.35 -7.16
CA GLY A 63 33.69 18.21 -6.88
C GLY A 63 33.83 18.75 -5.45
N ASP A 64 33.97 17.89 -4.43
CA ASP A 64 34.81 18.19 -3.27
C ASP A 64 35.10 16.93 -2.44
N GLN A 65 36.26 16.82 -1.79
CA GLN A 65 36.75 15.55 -1.22
C GLN A 65 36.26 15.23 0.21
N ASN A 66 35.68 16.20 0.92
CA ASN A 66 34.97 15.97 2.20
C ASN A 66 33.51 15.48 2.03
N VAL A 67 33.07 15.35 0.78
CA VAL A 67 31.68 15.13 0.37
C VAL A 67 31.37 13.63 0.19
N ASN A 68 32.38 12.75 0.20
CA ASN A 68 32.26 11.31 -0.08
C ASN A 68 31.26 10.53 0.79
N GLN A 69 31.04 10.90 2.06
CA GLN A 69 30.07 10.23 2.92
C GLN A 69 28.65 10.80 2.78
N LEU A 70 28.54 12.12 2.58
CA LEU A 70 27.27 12.80 2.32
C LEU A 70 26.71 12.40 0.93
N THR A 71 27.54 12.41 -0.12
CA THR A 71 27.17 11.97 -1.47
C THR A 71 26.83 10.49 -1.53
N ARG A 72 27.52 9.64 -0.75
CA ARG A 72 27.17 8.21 -0.67
C ARG A 72 25.80 8.02 -0.04
N ASN A 73 25.48 8.79 1.01
CA ASN A 73 24.16 8.75 1.62
C ASN A 73 23.08 9.32 0.69
N GLU A 74 23.37 10.38 -0.07
CA GLU A 74 22.45 10.94 -1.06
C GLU A 74 22.21 10.00 -2.24
N MET A 75 23.25 9.35 -2.75
CA MET A 75 23.15 8.33 -3.79
C MET A 75 22.35 7.11 -3.30
N LEU A 76 22.60 6.66 -2.06
CA LEU A 76 21.84 5.56 -1.46
C LEU A 76 20.36 5.95 -1.26
N VAL A 77 20.06 7.16 -0.77
CA VAL A 77 18.68 7.65 -0.63
C VAL A 77 17.98 7.75 -1.98
N HIS A 78 18.68 8.23 -3.01
CA HIS A 78 18.19 8.30 -4.37
C HIS A 78 17.85 6.90 -4.92
N ASP A 79 18.77 5.95 -4.81
CA ASP A 79 18.56 4.58 -5.29
C ASP A 79 17.43 3.88 -4.52
N LEU A 80 17.35 4.07 -3.20
CA LEU A 80 16.25 3.55 -2.39
C LEU A 80 14.89 4.15 -2.81
N LYS A 81 14.87 5.42 -3.19
CA LYS A 81 13.67 6.11 -3.68
C LYS A 81 13.24 5.57 -5.04
N ILE A 82 14.19 5.28 -5.93
CA ILE A 82 13.90 4.63 -7.22
C ILE A 82 13.34 3.22 -6.98
N ILE A 83 13.98 2.43 -6.12
CA ILE A 83 13.51 1.06 -5.76
C ILE A 83 12.12 1.11 -5.15
N ALA A 84 11.85 2.06 -4.25
CA ALA A 84 10.52 2.22 -3.66
C ALA A 84 9.47 2.62 -4.71
N THR A 85 9.80 3.53 -5.62
CA THR A 85 8.89 3.98 -6.70
C THR A 85 8.62 2.86 -7.71
N SER A 86 9.65 2.09 -8.08
CA SER A 86 9.50 0.96 -9.01
C SER A 86 8.70 -0.19 -8.38
N MET A 87 8.91 -0.48 -7.09
CA MET A 87 8.09 -1.43 -6.35
C MET A 87 6.64 -0.99 -6.29
N GLY A 88 6.37 0.30 -6.03
CA GLY A 88 5.02 0.87 -6.07
C GLY A 88 4.37 0.71 -7.44
N LEU A 89 5.11 0.98 -8.52
CA LEU A 89 4.62 0.80 -9.89
C LEU A 89 4.20 -0.66 -10.15
N VAL A 90 5.05 -1.63 -9.79
CA VAL A 90 4.74 -3.06 -9.92
C VAL A 90 3.48 -3.41 -9.11
N GLN A 91 3.37 -2.93 -7.87
CA GLN A 91 2.21 -3.23 -7.03
C GLN A 91 0.91 -2.67 -7.62
N TYR A 92 0.89 -1.43 -8.11
CA TYR A 92 -0.29 -0.85 -8.75
C TYR A 92 -0.63 -1.49 -10.10
N THR A 93 0.38 -1.93 -10.86
CA THR A 93 0.16 -2.70 -12.09
C THR A 93 -0.46 -4.05 -11.77
N CYS A 94 0.06 -4.77 -10.76
CA CYS A 94 -0.51 -6.03 -10.31
C CYS A 94 -1.96 -5.86 -9.84
N LEU A 95 -2.27 -4.76 -9.16
CA LEU A 95 -3.63 -4.42 -8.74
C LEU A 95 -4.57 -4.23 -9.93
N LEU A 96 -4.14 -3.46 -10.93
CA LEU A 96 -4.92 -3.21 -12.14
C LEU A 96 -5.13 -4.49 -12.96
N VAL A 97 -4.06 -5.28 -13.16
CA VAL A 97 -4.12 -6.57 -13.87
C VAL A 97 -4.96 -7.58 -13.07
N GLY A 98 -4.87 -7.57 -11.74
CA GLY A 98 -5.70 -8.38 -10.85
C GLY A 98 -7.18 -8.07 -11.00
N CYS A 99 -7.55 -6.79 -11.15
CA CYS A 99 -8.92 -6.39 -11.47
C CYS A 99 -9.36 -6.85 -12.86
N LEU A 100 -8.49 -6.73 -13.88
CA LEU A 100 -8.81 -7.11 -15.26
C LEU A 100 -8.92 -8.62 -15.47
N THR A 101 -8.11 -9.39 -14.75
CA THR A 101 -8.00 -10.85 -14.90
C THR A 101 -8.74 -11.61 -13.81
N GLU A 102 -9.36 -10.89 -12.87
CA GLU A 102 -10.07 -11.41 -11.69
C GLU A 102 -9.21 -12.37 -10.84
N ASN A 103 -7.87 -12.24 -10.91
CA ASN A 103 -6.94 -13.11 -10.20
C ASN A 103 -6.63 -12.57 -8.80
N PRO A 104 -7.08 -13.24 -7.71
CA PRO A 104 -6.90 -12.74 -6.35
C PRO A 104 -5.42 -12.72 -5.90
N SER A 105 -4.56 -13.57 -6.46
CA SER A 105 -3.14 -13.65 -6.10
C SER A 105 -2.37 -12.35 -6.37
N LEU A 106 -2.79 -11.56 -7.36
CA LEU A 106 -2.12 -10.32 -7.75
C LEU A 106 -2.37 -9.15 -6.78
N PHE A 107 -3.40 -9.25 -5.93
CA PHE A 107 -3.69 -8.24 -4.90
C PHE A 107 -2.86 -8.43 -3.63
N LEU A 108 -2.40 -9.65 -3.36
CA LEU A 108 -1.63 -10.00 -2.15
C LEU A 108 -0.41 -9.12 -1.88
N PRO A 109 0.49 -8.84 -2.84
CA PRO A 109 1.68 -8.04 -2.55
C PRO A 109 1.34 -6.61 -2.10
N HIS A 110 0.32 -5.99 -2.72
CA HIS A 110 -0.10 -4.65 -2.34
C HIS A 110 -0.86 -4.65 -1.00
N LEU A 111 -1.80 -5.59 -0.79
CA LEU A 111 -2.55 -5.73 0.46
C LEU A 111 -1.64 -5.98 1.67
N ALA A 112 -0.67 -6.90 1.54
CA ALA A 112 0.27 -7.19 2.61
C ALA A 112 1.20 -6.00 2.88
N GLY A 113 1.74 -5.39 1.83
CA GLY A 113 2.60 -4.21 1.95
C GLY A 113 1.91 -3.04 2.62
N GLN A 114 0.70 -2.69 2.18
CA GLN A 114 -0.10 -1.63 2.80
C GLN A 114 -0.48 -1.93 4.24
N LEU A 115 -0.81 -3.18 4.57
CA LEU A 115 -1.12 -3.57 5.95
C LEU A 115 0.06 -3.32 6.89
N VAL A 116 1.28 -3.67 6.46
CA VAL A 116 2.51 -3.40 7.23
C VAL A 116 2.72 -1.90 7.42
N VAL A 117 2.53 -1.10 6.36
CA VAL A 117 2.66 0.37 6.43
C VAL A 117 1.63 0.98 7.39
N ILE A 118 0.37 0.55 7.32
CA ILE A 118 -0.71 0.98 8.23
C ILE A 118 -0.35 0.62 9.67
N PHE A 119 0.12 -0.61 9.91
CA PHE A 119 0.53 -1.07 11.24
C PHE A 119 1.67 -0.21 11.81
N VAL A 120 2.73 0.03 11.04
CA VAL A 120 3.86 0.88 11.46
C VAL A 120 3.39 2.31 11.76
N ARG A 121 2.51 2.88 10.92
CA ARG A 121 1.94 4.22 11.17
C ARG A 121 1.09 4.26 12.43
N LEU A 122 0.32 3.20 12.69
CA LEU A 122 -0.49 3.07 13.90
C LEU A 122 0.40 2.99 15.14
N CYS A 123 1.42 2.13 15.15
CA CYS A 123 2.39 2.05 16.24
C CYS A 123 3.08 3.41 16.49
N ASN A 124 3.48 4.09 15.42
CA ASN A 124 4.07 5.42 15.52
C ASN A 124 3.08 6.43 16.14
N ALA A 125 1.83 6.44 15.68
CA ALA A 125 0.78 7.31 16.25
C ALA A 125 0.54 7.03 17.75
N LEU A 126 0.55 5.76 18.16
CA LEU A 126 0.43 5.36 19.57
C LEU A 126 1.61 5.87 20.41
N LEU A 127 2.85 5.77 19.90
CA LEU A 127 4.03 6.33 20.57
C LEU A 127 3.94 7.85 20.74
N PHE A 128 3.39 8.56 19.75
CA PHE A 128 3.12 10.00 19.87
C PHE A 128 2.05 10.31 20.91
N LEU A 129 1.07 9.42 21.09
CA LEU A 129 -0.03 9.55 22.05
C LEU A 129 0.45 9.47 23.51
N VAL A 130 1.56 8.77 23.77
CA VAL A 130 2.17 8.70 25.11
C VAL A 130 2.73 10.07 25.55
N ARG A 131 3.14 10.93 24.62
CA ARG A 131 3.64 12.29 24.90
C ARG A 131 2.54 13.32 24.61
N ILE A 132 1.51 13.36 25.46
CA ILE A 132 0.38 14.29 25.32
C ILE A 132 0.85 15.72 25.55
N ASN A 133 0.88 16.50 24.47
CA ASN A 133 1.03 17.94 24.51
C ASN A 133 0.07 18.58 23.49
N VAL A 134 -0.44 19.78 23.76
CA VAL A 134 -1.51 20.41 22.97
C VAL A 134 -1.08 20.65 21.51
N LYS A 135 0.21 20.98 21.29
CA LYS A 135 0.82 21.10 19.96
C LYS A 135 0.92 19.75 19.22
N THR A 136 1.13 18.67 19.95
CA THR A 136 1.18 17.29 19.43
C THR A 136 -0.19 16.81 18.98
N LEU A 137 -1.28 17.29 19.60
CA LEU A 137 -2.65 16.88 19.29
C LEU A 137 -3.08 17.28 17.86
N LYS A 138 -2.76 18.49 17.41
CA LYS A 138 -3.07 18.94 16.04
C LYS A 138 -2.27 18.15 14.99
N GLN A 139 -1.02 17.83 15.28
CA GLN A 139 -0.20 16.97 14.42
C GLN A 139 -0.72 15.52 14.39
N LEU A 140 -1.22 15.02 15.53
CA LEU A 140 -1.81 13.70 15.64
C LEU A 140 -3.10 13.59 14.82
N GLN A 141 -3.97 14.62 14.82
CA GLN A 141 -5.20 14.62 14.02
C GLN A 141 -4.93 14.38 12.54
N HIS A 142 -3.97 15.11 11.95
CA HIS A 142 -3.61 14.90 10.54
C HIS A 142 -3.08 13.48 10.28
N LYS A 143 -2.28 12.94 11.20
CA LYS A 143 -1.77 11.56 11.12
C LYS A 143 -2.90 10.53 11.21
N VAL A 144 -3.85 10.72 12.12
CA VAL A 144 -4.99 9.83 12.32
C VAL A 144 -5.91 9.82 11.10
N VAL A 145 -6.21 11.00 10.52
CA VAL A 145 -7.01 11.09 9.28
C VAL A 145 -6.29 10.37 8.13
N ALA A 146 -4.98 10.55 7.99
CA ALA A 146 -4.20 9.83 6.97
C ALA A 146 -4.21 8.31 7.18
N ILE A 147 -4.10 7.83 8.43
CA ILE A 147 -4.20 6.40 8.75
C ILE A 147 -5.60 5.89 8.43
N ALA A 148 -6.66 6.60 8.81
CA ALA A 148 -8.03 6.21 8.54
C ALA A 148 -8.31 6.10 7.03
N LEU A 149 -7.82 7.04 6.22
CA LEU A 149 -7.92 6.98 4.76
C LEU A 149 -7.15 5.80 4.18
N MET A 150 -5.93 5.53 4.65
CA MET A 150 -5.17 4.35 4.21
C MET A 150 -5.88 3.06 4.55
N THR A 151 -6.43 2.94 5.76
CA THR A 151 -7.22 1.79 6.17
C THR A 151 -8.49 1.65 5.33
N PHE A 152 -9.16 2.74 5.00
CA PHE A 152 -10.33 2.71 4.13
C PHE A 152 -9.98 2.18 2.73
N ASN A 153 -8.89 2.68 2.12
CA ASN A 153 -8.43 2.22 0.82
C ASN A 153 -8.07 0.72 0.87
N TRP A 154 -7.37 0.30 1.92
CA TRP A 154 -7.03 -1.10 2.15
C TRP A 154 -8.28 -1.98 2.28
N LEU A 155 -9.32 -1.53 2.99
CA LEU A 155 -10.59 -2.27 3.11
C LEU A 155 -11.32 -2.39 1.77
N GLN A 156 -11.29 -1.35 0.92
CA GLN A 156 -11.87 -1.40 -0.42
C GLN A 156 -11.16 -2.48 -1.26
N GLU A 157 -9.83 -2.47 -1.31
CA GLU A 157 -9.04 -3.47 -2.02
C GLU A 157 -9.24 -4.88 -1.46
N PHE A 158 -9.29 -5.01 -0.14
CA PHE A 158 -9.55 -6.29 0.51
C PHE A 158 -10.91 -6.84 0.10
N CYS A 159 -11.92 -5.99 -0.03
CA CYS A 159 -13.24 -6.41 -0.49
C CYS A 159 -13.24 -6.85 -1.96
N VAL A 160 -12.45 -6.21 -2.84
CA VAL A 160 -12.25 -6.70 -4.22
C VAL A 160 -11.54 -8.06 -4.22
N PHE A 161 -10.44 -8.17 -3.48
CA PHE A 161 -9.72 -9.45 -3.31
C PHE A 161 -10.64 -10.56 -2.81
N ARG A 162 -11.51 -10.26 -1.83
CA ARG A 162 -12.51 -11.21 -1.29
C ARG A 162 -13.59 -11.57 -2.31
N GLN A 163 -14.02 -10.64 -3.17
CA GLN A 163 -14.98 -10.93 -4.24
C GLN A 163 -14.37 -11.86 -5.30
N CYS A 164 -13.08 -11.68 -5.63
CA CYS A 164 -12.34 -12.57 -6.53
C CYS A 164 -11.97 -13.92 -5.88
N LEU A 165 -12.08 -14.06 -4.56
CA LEU A 165 -11.81 -15.31 -3.84
C LEU A 165 -13.00 -16.26 -3.89
N CYS A 166 -12.85 -17.37 -4.60
CA CYS A 166 -13.78 -18.50 -4.52
C CYS A 166 -13.48 -19.38 -3.28
N VAL A 167 -14.52 -19.98 -2.67
CA VAL A 167 -14.37 -20.92 -1.53
C VAL A 167 -13.45 -22.09 -1.88
N CYS A 168 -13.43 -22.50 -3.15
CA CYS A 168 -12.60 -23.60 -3.66
C CYS A 168 -11.11 -23.23 -3.84
N ASP A 169 -10.77 -21.94 -3.84
CA ASP A 169 -9.38 -21.47 -3.90
C ASP A 169 -8.74 -21.34 -2.50
N LEU A 170 -9.53 -21.57 -1.44
CA LEU A 170 -9.18 -21.42 -0.03
C LEU A 170 -8.86 -22.74 0.69
#